data_AF-A0A353DPQ6-F1
#
_entry.id   AF-A0A353DPQ6-F1
#
_cell.length_a   1.000
_cell.length_b   1.000
_cell.length_c   1.000
_cell.angle_alpha   90.00
_cell.angle_beta   90.00
_cell.angle_gamma   90.00
#
_symmetry.space_group_name_H-M   'P 1'
#
loop_
_entity.id
_entity.type
_entity.pdbx_description
1 polymer ?
#
loop_
_entity_poly.entity_id
_entity_poly.type
_entity_poly.pdbx_seq_one_letter_code
_entity_poly.pdbx_strand_id
1 'polypeptide(L)'
;RVVESLAPILRLLDPFDREKYIGMLAEQLSASADTVETALKNVRGRFNQRDRNVGENQYGKFKELKPADNNYKLDEYTLSLIINRPELKEAALELNPECFTRTEDREIYLSWLNLDANESLIKLLDPALEERFSNIQNYTMVPSSNTDTLIDFDTCVKRLERRRLQLYRADLIQSQDTDSPPTIDLQNELGGLDRQILETYKGDKEGN
;
A
#
# COMPACT_ATOMS: atom_id res chain seq x y z
N ARG A 1 4.79 -19.15 -13.09
CA ARG A 1 5.88 -18.14 -13.15
C ARG A 1 5.32 -16.71 -13.15
N VAL A 2 4.55 -16.26 -14.15
CA VAL A 2 4.00 -14.88 -14.16
C VAL A 2 3.00 -14.59 -13.02
N VAL A 3 2.06 -15.50 -12.75
CA VAL A 3 1.15 -15.38 -11.60
C VAL A 3 1.91 -15.36 -10.27
N GLU A 4 3.03 -16.08 -10.21
CA GLU A 4 3.82 -16.20 -8.97
C GLU A 4 4.59 -14.91 -8.66
N SER A 5 5.03 -14.18 -9.68
CA SER A 5 5.69 -12.87 -9.52
C SER A 5 4.71 -11.75 -9.16
N LEU A 6 3.45 -11.85 -9.59
CA LEU A 6 2.40 -10.86 -9.25
C LEU A 6 1.77 -11.10 -7.87
N ALA A 7 2.06 -12.25 -7.23
CA ALA A 7 1.48 -12.63 -5.96
C ALA A 7 1.72 -11.63 -4.81
N PRO A 8 2.90 -11.00 -4.67
CA PRO A 8 3.10 -9.96 -3.65
C PRO A 8 2.21 -8.74 -3.88
N ILE A 9 2.10 -8.27 -5.13
CA ILE A 9 1.32 -7.07 -5.51
C ILE A 9 -0.18 -7.33 -5.31
N LEU A 10 -0.69 -8.48 -5.76
CA LEU A 10 -2.09 -8.85 -5.59
C LEU A 10 -2.51 -9.00 -4.12
N ARG A 11 -1.57 -9.22 -3.20
CA ARG A 11 -1.83 -9.26 -1.75
C ARG A 11 -1.97 -7.87 -1.13
N LEU A 12 -1.48 -6.84 -1.82
CA LEU A 12 -1.60 -5.45 -1.39
C LEU A 12 -2.95 -4.85 -1.79
N LEU A 13 -3.71 -5.52 -2.66
CA LEU A 13 -5.04 -5.11 -3.09
C LEU A 13 -6.06 -5.33 -1.98
N ASP A 14 -7.10 -4.47 -1.93
CA ASP A 14 -8.26 -4.76 -1.10
C ASP A 14 -9.00 -6.00 -1.65
N PRO A 15 -9.89 -6.64 -0.86
CA PRO A 15 -10.55 -7.87 -1.27
C PRO A 15 -11.33 -7.76 -2.59
N PHE A 16 -11.96 -6.62 -2.86
CA PHE A 16 -12.78 -6.40 -4.06
C PHE A 16 -11.90 -6.18 -5.28
N ASP A 17 -10.85 -5.36 -5.14
CA ASP A 17 -9.85 -5.18 -6.19
C ASP A 17 -9.16 -6.52 -6.49
N ARG A 18 -8.72 -7.26 -5.46
CA ARG A 18 -8.05 -8.56 -5.60
C ARG A 18 -8.88 -9.54 -6.43
N GLU A 19 -10.19 -9.64 -6.18
CA GLU A 19 -11.07 -10.53 -6.93
C GLU A 19 -11.20 -10.11 -8.39
N LYS A 20 -11.35 -8.81 -8.66
CA LYS A 20 -11.36 -8.24 -10.01
C LYS A 20 -10.05 -8.57 -10.77
N TYR A 21 -8.89 -8.30 -10.16
CA TYR A 21 -7.58 -8.55 -10.80
C TYR A 21 -7.27 -10.04 -10.96
N ILE A 22 -7.75 -10.92 -10.06
CA ILE A 22 -7.68 -12.37 -10.26
C ILE A 22 -8.50 -12.77 -11.50
N GLY A 23 -9.69 -12.18 -11.69
CA GLY A 23 -10.52 -12.39 -12.88
C GLY A 23 -9.81 -11.97 -14.17
N MET A 24 -9.24 -10.77 -14.19
CA MET A 24 -8.47 -10.27 -15.35
C MET A 24 -7.25 -11.15 -15.67
N LEU A 25 -6.54 -11.63 -14.64
CA LEU A 25 -5.41 -12.54 -14.83
C LEU A 25 -5.84 -13.90 -15.37
N ALA A 26 -6.99 -14.39 -14.93
CA ALA A 26 -7.55 -15.65 -15.40
C ALA A 26 -7.90 -15.56 -16.90
N GLU A 27 -8.55 -14.47 -17.30
CA GLU A 27 -8.88 -14.19 -18.70
C GLU A 27 -7.61 -14.10 -19.57
N GLN A 28 -6.64 -13.28 -19.16
CA GLN A 28 -5.42 -13.06 -19.94
C GLN A 28 -4.55 -14.32 -20.06
N LEU A 29 -4.61 -15.22 -19.08
CA LEU A 29 -3.85 -16.46 -19.06
C LEU A 29 -4.63 -17.65 -19.64
N SER A 30 -5.85 -17.42 -20.14
CA SER A 30 -6.77 -18.49 -20.57
C SER A 30 -6.90 -19.60 -19.50
N ALA A 31 -6.95 -19.20 -18.23
CA ALA A 31 -7.01 -20.08 -17.07
C ALA A 31 -8.27 -19.80 -16.25
N SER A 32 -8.67 -20.71 -15.36
CA SER A 32 -9.75 -20.43 -14.41
C SER A 32 -9.25 -19.53 -13.26
N ALA A 33 -10.13 -18.69 -12.72
CA ALA A 33 -9.83 -17.88 -11.53
C ALA A 33 -9.35 -18.75 -10.35
N ASP A 34 -9.91 -19.95 -10.19
CA ASP A 34 -9.48 -20.93 -9.19
C ASP A 34 -8.06 -21.46 -9.43
N THR A 35 -7.66 -21.66 -10.69
CA THR A 35 -6.29 -22.05 -11.07
C THR A 35 -5.29 -20.93 -10.74
N VAL A 36 -5.65 -19.69 -11.06
CA VAL A 36 -4.85 -18.50 -10.73
C VAL A 36 -4.73 -18.36 -9.22
N GLU A 37 -5.82 -18.49 -8.48
CA GLU A 37 -5.80 -18.38 -7.02
C GLU A 37 -4.98 -19.50 -6.36
N THR A 38 -5.08 -20.72 -6.87
CA THR A 38 -4.28 -21.86 -6.42
C THR A 38 -2.79 -21.63 -6.69
N ALA A 39 -2.43 -21.08 -7.85
CA ALA A 39 -1.06 -20.70 -8.14
C ALA A 39 -0.55 -19.61 -7.18
N LEU A 40 -1.34 -18.58 -6.88
CA LEU A 40 -1.03 -17.54 -5.90
C LEU A 40 -0.88 -18.08 -4.47
N LYS A 41 -1.67 -19.09 -4.11
CA LYS A 41 -1.60 -19.82 -2.83
C LYS A 41 -0.33 -20.69 -2.77
N ASN A 42 0.08 -21.33 -3.86
CA ASN A 42 1.26 -22.20 -3.90
C ASN A 42 2.60 -21.45 -3.76
N VAL A 43 2.63 -20.16 -4.14
CA VAL A 43 3.75 -19.26 -3.83
C VAL A 43 4.01 -19.17 -2.32
N ARG A 44 2.97 -19.30 -1.48
CA ARG A 44 3.12 -19.33 -0.01
C ARG A 44 4.05 -20.46 0.45
N GLY A 45 4.14 -21.57 -0.29
CA GLY A 45 4.96 -22.73 0.06
C GLY A 45 6.44 -22.62 -0.34
N ARG A 46 6.78 -21.91 -1.42
CA ARG A 46 8.16 -21.81 -1.91
C ARG A 46 9.03 -20.82 -1.11
N PHE A 47 8.43 -19.76 -0.60
CA PHE A 47 9.14 -18.83 0.30
C PHE A 47 9.44 -19.48 1.66
N ASN A 48 8.56 -20.37 2.15
CA ASN A 48 8.75 -21.09 3.42
C ASN A 48 9.80 -22.22 3.38
N GLN A 49 10.35 -22.57 2.22
CA GLN A 49 11.36 -23.63 2.11
C GLN A 49 12.80 -23.12 2.06
N ARG A 50 13.04 -21.85 1.72
CA ARG A 50 14.41 -21.29 1.67
C ARG A 50 14.93 -20.80 3.02
N ASP A 51 14.07 -20.58 4.01
CA ASP A 51 14.45 -20.12 5.36
C ASP A 51 14.69 -21.24 6.38
N ARG A 52 14.71 -22.52 5.97
CA ARG A 52 14.85 -23.63 6.92
C ARG A 52 16.28 -23.92 7.42
N ASN A 53 17.30 -23.14 7.01
CA ASN A 53 18.69 -23.41 7.35
C ASN A 53 19.38 -22.38 8.26
N VAL A 54 18.64 -21.44 8.86
CA VAL A 54 19.23 -20.54 9.87
C VAL A 54 18.34 -20.53 11.10
N GLY A 55 18.87 -21.13 12.17
CA GLY A 55 18.53 -20.90 13.58
C GLY A 55 17.06 -20.74 13.94
N GLU A 56 16.48 -21.79 14.52
CA GLU A 56 15.34 -21.65 15.43
C GLU A 56 15.63 -20.56 16.48
N ASN A 57 14.98 -19.40 16.34
CA ASN A 57 14.22 -18.77 17.41
C ASN A 57 13.56 -17.47 16.93
N GLN A 58 12.24 -17.42 17.11
CA GLN A 58 11.40 -16.22 17.19
C GLN A 58 11.13 -15.44 15.90
N TYR A 59 10.33 -16.00 14.99
CA TYR A 59 9.45 -15.19 14.13
C TYR A 59 8.04 -15.77 14.13
N GLY A 60 7.07 -14.88 14.34
CA GLY A 60 5.67 -15.19 14.60
C GLY A 60 5.06 -16.12 13.56
N LYS A 61 4.48 -17.20 14.07
CA LYS A 61 3.48 -18.05 13.42
C LYS A 61 2.56 -17.15 12.55
N PHE A 62 2.58 -17.32 11.23
CA PHE A 62 1.61 -16.71 10.32
C PHE A 62 0.20 -17.20 10.69
N LYS A 63 -0.39 -16.51 11.66
CA LYS A 63 -1.82 -16.56 11.96
C LYS A 63 -2.52 -15.92 10.76
N GLU A 64 -3.67 -16.45 10.35
CA GLU A 64 -4.54 -15.77 9.39
C GLU A 64 -4.63 -14.29 9.76
N LEU A 65 -4.10 -13.45 8.87
CA LEU A 65 -3.89 -12.03 9.13
C LEU A 65 -5.26 -11.37 9.27
N LYS A 66 -5.44 -10.62 10.35
CA LYS A 66 -6.65 -9.81 10.54
C LYS A 66 -6.67 -8.71 9.45
N PRO A 67 -7.85 -8.22 9.01
CA PRO A 67 -7.95 -7.19 7.99
C PRO A 67 -7.11 -5.92 8.27
N ALA A 68 -6.85 -5.60 9.55
CA ALA A 68 -5.98 -4.50 9.97
C ALA A 68 -4.50 -4.65 9.51
N ASP A 69 -3.99 -5.87 9.32
CA ASP A 69 -2.59 -6.11 8.90
C ASP A 69 -2.36 -5.82 7.41
N ASN A 70 -3.41 -5.71 6.60
CA ASN A 70 -3.26 -5.32 5.20
C ASN A 70 -3.07 -3.81 5.02
N ASN A 71 -3.52 -2.99 5.98
CA ASN A 71 -3.42 -1.53 5.86
C ASN A 71 -1.95 -1.08 5.78
N TYR A 72 -1.08 -1.60 6.64
CA TYR A 72 0.33 -1.18 6.68
C TYR A 72 1.17 -1.64 5.49
N LYS A 73 0.72 -2.65 4.74
CA LYS A 73 1.51 -3.16 3.61
C LYS A 73 1.51 -2.21 2.43
N LEU A 74 0.41 -1.50 2.21
CA LEU A 74 0.34 -0.46 1.18
C LEU A 74 1.30 0.68 1.54
N ASP A 75 1.34 1.06 2.82
CA ASP A 75 2.23 2.09 3.38
C ASP A 75 3.69 1.67 3.17
N GLU A 76 4.05 0.48 3.65
CA GLU A 76 5.40 -0.09 3.54
C GLU A 76 5.85 -0.21 2.08
N TYR A 77 4.96 -0.69 1.21
CA TYR A 77 5.28 -0.81 -0.22
C TYR A 77 5.49 0.56 -0.86
N THR A 78 4.62 1.54 -0.58
CA THR A 78 4.75 2.90 -1.12
C THR A 78 6.04 3.57 -0.64
N LEU A 79 6.38 3.42 0.64
CA LEU A 79 7.65 3.91 1.17
C LEU A 79 8.85 3.21 0.53
N SER A 80 8.77 1.89 0.34
CA SER A 80 9.84 1.14 -0.32
C SER A 80 10.05 1.59 -1.77
N LEU A 81 8.97 1.96 -2.49
CA LEU A 81 9.06 2.52 -3.84
C LEU A 81 9.86 3.81 -3.82
N ILE A 82 9.44 4.80 -3.03
CA ILE A 82 10.08 6.13 -3.05
C ILE A 82 11.51 6.10 -2.49
N ILE A 83 11.78 5.30 -1.46
CA ILE A 83 13.12 5.18 -0.86
C ILE A 83 14.10 4.54 -1.85
N ASN A 84 13.68 3.49 -2.57
CA ASN A 84 14.56 2.79 -3.51
C ASN A 84 14.62 3.46 -4.89
N ARG A 85 13.72 4.40 -5.19
CA ARG A 85 13.59 5.07 -6.48
C ARG A 85 13.56 6.60 -6.30
N PRO A 86 14.71 7.25 -6.09
CA PRO A 86 14.78 8.69 -5.83
C PRO A 86 14.20 9.55 -6.97
N GLU A 87 14.09 9.00 -8.19
CA GLU A 87 13.39 9.63 -9.31
C GLU A 87 11.91 9.94 -9.03
N LEU A 88 11.28 9.27 -8.05
CA LEU A 88 9.89 9.53 -7.64
C LEU A 88 9.74 10.77 -6.74
N LYS A 89 10.82 11.42 -6.33
CA LYS A 89 10.80 12.50 -5.33
C LYS A 89 9.89 13.67 -5.70
N GLU A 90 9.87 14.08 -6.97
CA GLU A 90 8.98 15.15 -7.42
C GLU A 90 7.51 14.76 -7.28
N ALA A 91 7.13 13.57 -7.75
CA ALA A 91 5.76 13.07 -7.63
C ALA A 91 5.36 12.82 -6.17
N ALA A 92 6.33 12.40 -5.34
CA ALA A 92 6.10 12.15 -3.94
C ALA A 92 5.81 13.43 -3.15
N LEU A 93 6.29 14.61 -3.56
CA LEU A 93 5.98 15.87 -2.86
C LEU A 93 4.47 16.16 -2.73
N GLU A 94 3.66 15.64 -3.64
CA GLU A 94 2.20 15.81 -3.63
C GLU A 94 1.49 14.84 -2.67
N LEU A 95 2.16 13.80 -2.19
CA LEU A 95 1.59 12.82 -1.27
C LEU A 95 1.42 13.44 0.12
N ASN A 96 0.18 13.45 0.60
CA ASN A 96 -0.15 13.88 1.95
C ASN A 96 0.50 12.94 2.99
N PRO A 97 1.34 13.43 3.93
CA PRO A 97 1.96 12.61 4.97
C PRO A 97 0.94 11.86 5.84
N GLU A 98 -0.27 12.41 6.01
CA GLU A 98 -1.36 11.81 6.79
C GLU A 98 -1.95 10.55 6.13
N CYS A 99 -1.52 10.22 4.91
CA CYS A 99 -1.80 8.93 4.31
C CYS A 99 -1.14 7.77 5.04
N PHE A 100 0.00 7.98 5.72
CA PHE A 100 0.71 6.93 6.43
C PHE A 100 0.11 6.69 7.81
N THR A 101 -0.25 5.43 8.06
CA THR A 101 -0.94 5.04 9.31
C THR A 101 0.01 5.07 10.50
N ARG A 102 1.26 4.65 10.30
CA ARG A 102 2.29 4.63 11.35
C ARG A 102 2.99 5.98 11.43
N THR A 103 3.27 6.43 12.64
CA THR A 103 4.01 7.67 12.87
C THR A 103 5.44 7.54 12.35
N GLU A 104 6.07 6.39 12.56
CA GLU A 104 7.43 6.10 12.10
C GLU A 104 7.53 6.18 10.56
N ASP A 105 6.53 5.67 9.86
CA ASP A 105 6.44 5.70 8.39
C ASP A 105 6.32 7.14 7.87
N ARG A 106 5.51 7.96 8.54
CA ARG A 106 5.36 9.39 8.25
C ARG A 106 6.66 10.16 8.50
N GLU A 107 7.35 9.89 9.60
CA GLU A 107 8.61 10.55 9.94
C GLU A 107 9.73 10.18 8.96
N ILE A 108 9.82 8.92 8.55
CA ILE A 108 10.75 8.46 7.53
C ILE A 108 10.47 9.16 6.20
N TYR A 109 9.20 9.24 5.79
CA TYR A 109 8.79 9.96 4.57
C TYR A 109 9.17 11.44 4.60
N LEU A 110 8.84 12.15 5.67
CA LEU A 110 9.16 13.57 5.83
C LEU A 110 10.68 13.81 5.83
N SER A 111 11.43 12.94 6.50
CA SER A 111 12.90 12.97 6.50
C SER A 111 13.47 12.76 5.10
N TRP A 112 12.92 11.80 4.35
CA TRP A 112 13.32 11.52 2.97
C TRP A 112 13.01 12.68 2.00
N LEU A 113 11.87 13.36 2.16
CA LEU A 113 11.55 14.55 1.36
C LEU A 113 12.57 15.67 1.55
N ASN A 114 13.03 15.87 2.78
CA ASN A 114 14.03 16.89 3.11
C ASN A 114 15.48 16.48 2.80
N LEU A 115 15.70 15.24 2.34
CA LEU A 115 17.04 14.72 2.09
C LEU A 115 17.70 15.37 0.87
N ASP A 116 18.89 15.92 1.05
CA ASP A 116 19.71 16.40 -0.06
C ASP A 116 20.31 15.23 -0.87
N ALA A 117 20.57 15.45 -2.16
CA ALA A 117 21.01 14.39 -3.09
C ALA A 117 22.31 13.66 -2.68
N ASN A 118 23.15 14.30 -1.86
CA ASN A 118 24.43 13.74 -1.41
C ASN A 118 24.38 13.18 0.03
N GLU A 119 23.23 13.28 0.69
CA GLU A 119 23.05 12.84 2.06
C GLU A 119 22.52 11.41 2.15
N SER A 120 22.74 10.78 3.30
CA SER A 120 22.25 9.44 3.57
C SER A 120 21.11 9.54 4.57
N LEU A 121 19.92 9.07 4.17
CA LEU A 121 18.71 9.15 5.00
C LEU A 121 18.92 8.58 6.40
N ILE A 122 19.60 7.43 6.52
CA ILE A 122 19.83 6.78 7.82
C ILE A 122 20.62 7.66 8.80
N LYS A 123 21.41 8.62 8.31
CA LYS A 123 22.14 9.56 9.18
C LYS A 123 21.28 10.73 9.66
N LEU A 124 20.14 10.98 9.00
CA LEU A 124 19.19 12.03 9.35
C LEU A 124 18.10 11.51 10.31
N LEU A 125 17.82 10.20 10.27
CA LEU A 125 16.80 9.56 11.09
C LEU A 125 17.20 9.46 12.56
N ASP A 126 16.21 9.52 13.45
CA ASP A 126 16.37 9.14 14.85
C ASP A 126 16.79 7.66 14.94
N PRO A 127 17.73 7.28 15.84
CA PRO A 127 18.13 5.88 16.03
C PRO A 127 16.97 4.90 16.25
N ALA A 128 15.85 5.35 16.85
CA ALA A 128 14.65 4.55 17.03
C ALA A 128 13.98 4.13 15.71
N LEU A 129 14.23 4.85 14.61
CA LEU A 129 13.67 4.59 13.28
C LEU A 129 14.55 3.69 12.41
N GLU A 130 15.80 3.40 12.80
CA GLU A 130 16.77 2.67 11.98
C GLU A 130 16.29 1.26 11.59
N GLU A 131 15.74 0.52 12.55
CA GLU A 131 15.19 -0.82 12.30
C GLU A 131 14.01 -0.74 11.32
N ARG A 132 13.11 0.22 11.53
CA ARG A 132 11.94 0.43 10.68
C ARG A 132 12.35 0.79 9.25
N PHE A 133 13.27 1.74 9.11
CA PHE A 133 13.83 2.14 7.83
C PHE A 133 14.52 0.97 7.12
N SER A 134 15.31 0.17 7.85
CA SER A 134 15.98 -1.01 7.28
C SER A 134 14.97 -2.03 6.74
N ASN A 135 13.86 -2.25 7.44
CA ASN A 135 12.80 -3.15 6.98
C ASN A 135 12.12 -2.65 5.70
N ILE A 136 11.87 -1.34 5.60
CA ILE A 136 11.27 -0.72 4.41
C ILE A 136 12.24 -0.74 3.23
N GLN A 137 13.50 -0.38 3.45
CA GLN A 137 14.51 -0.34 2.39
C GLN A 137 14.76 -1.73 1.80
N ASN A 138 14.78 -2.77 2.64
CA ASN A 138 15.00 -4.16 2.23
C ASN A 138 13.71 -4.86 1.77
N TYR A 139 12.60 -4.14 1.62
CA TYR A 139 11.34 -4.71 1.15
C TYR A 139 11.53 -5.25 -0.28
N THR A 140 11.22 -6.53 -0.48
CA THR A 140 11.48 -7.20 -1.75
C THR A 140 10.55 -6.67 -2.85
N MET A 141 11.11 -5.96 -3.83
CA MET A 141 10.37 -5.43 -4.98
C MET A 141 10.52 -6.34 -6.20
N VAL A 142 9.47 -6.42 -7.01
CA VAL A 142 9.56 -7.07 -8.32
C VAL A 142 10.27 -6.11 -9.27
N PRO A 143 11.28 -6.55 -10.04
CA PRO A 143 11.90 -5.70 -11.05
C PRO A 143 10.86 -5.22 -12.07
N SER A 144 10.78 -3.91 -12.26
CA SER A 144 9.83 -3.24 -13.16
C SER A 144 10.54 -2.13 -13.95
N SER A 145 9.97 -1.73 -15.09
CA SER A 145 10.50 -0.57 -15.83
C SER A 145 10.22 0.74 -15.08
N ASN A 146 10.89 1.83 -15.47
CA ASN A 146 10.66 3.14 -14.84
C ASN A 146 9.22 3.64 -15.08
N THR A 147 8.65 3.37 -16.26
CA THR A 147 7.25 3.69 -16.56
C THR A 147 6.31 2.91 -15.66
N ASP A 148 6.55 1.61 -15.47
CA ASP A 148 5.75 0.78 -14.57
C ASP A 148 5.86 1.27 -13.12
N THR A 149 7.04 1.74 -12.71
CA THR A 149 7.29 2.26 -11.35
C THR A 149 6.47 3.53 -11.07
N LEU A 150 6.35 4.44 -12.04
CA LEU A 150 5.52 5.64 -11.89
C LEU A 150 4.03 5.30 -11.82
N ILE A 151 3.57 4.35 -12.64
CA ILE A 151 2.18 3.87 -12.63
C ILE A 151 1.86 3.18 -11.30
N ASP A 152 2.76 2.31 -10.82
CA ASP A 152 2.64 1.63 -9.54
C ASP A 152 2.58 2.65 -8.39
N PHE A 153 3.43 3.69 -8.44
CA PHE A 153 3.44 4.75 -7.44
C PHE A 153 2.14 5.56 -7.44
N ASP A 154 1.68 6.05 -8.59
CA ASP A 154 0.42 6.79 -8.72
C ASP A 154 -0.78 5.95 -8.22
N THR A 155 -0.80 4.66 -8.56
CA THR A 155 -1.81 3.72 -8.07
C THR A 155 -1.76 3.62 -6.54
N CYS A 156 -0.57 3.52 -5.96
CA CYS A 156 -0.41 3.47 -4.51
C CYS A 156 -0.87 4.75 -3.82
N VAL A 157 -0.49 5.92 -4.35
CA VAL A 157 -0.89 7.23 -3.82
C VAL A 157 -2.41 7.39 -3.82
N LYS A 158 -3.08 7.05 -4.93
CA LYS A 158 -4.55 7.09 -5.02
C LYS A 158 -5.22 6.19 -3.98
N ARG A 159 -4.69 4.99 -3.77
CA ARG A 159 -5.23 4.03 -2.79
C ARG A 159 -5.00 4.48 -1.35
N LEU A 160 -3.83 5.04 -1.05
CA LEU A 160 -3.52 5.63 0.25
C LEU A 160 -4.46 6.81 0.56
N GLU A 161 -4.63 7.73 -0.39
CA GLU A 161 -5.49 8.90 -0.24
C GLU A 161 -6.95 8.50 -0.08
N ARG A 162 -7.42 7.54 -0.90
CA ARG A 162 -8.75 6.94 -0.77
C ARG A 162 -9.00 6.42 0.64
N ARG A 163 -8.05 5.65 1.18
CA ARG A 163 -8.14 5.13 2.55
C ARG A 163 -8.21 6.26 3.57
N ARG A 164 -7.34 7.26 3.47
CA ARG A 164 -7.32 8.43 4.37
C ARG A 164 -8.66 9.15 4.37
N LEU A 165 -9.22 9.42 3.19
CA LEU A 165 -10.52 10.09 3.03
C LEU A 165 -11.68 9.24 3.58
N GLN A 166 -11.66 7.92 3.37
CA GLN A 166 -12.67 7.00 3.90
C GLN A 166 -12.64 6.95 5.43
N LEU A 167 -11.44 6.93 6.03
CA LEU A 167 -11.28 6.99 7.48
C LEU A 167 -11.77 8.32 8.04
N TYR A 168 -11.38 9.44 7.43
CA TYR A 168 -11.84 10.76 7.86
C TYR A 168 -13.37 10.90 7.79
N ARG A 169 -13.97 10.39 6.70
CA ARG A 169 -15.42 10.34 6.56
C ARG A 169 -16.09 9.49 7.64
N ALA A 170 -15.51 8.33 7.97
CA ALA A 170 -16.04 7.44 9.01
C ALA A 170 -15.98 8.09 10.40
N ASP A 171 -14.87 8.78 10.70
CA ASP A 171 -14.69 9.52 11.96
C ASP A 171 -15.71 10.65 12.10
N LEU A 172 -15.97 11.40 11.02
CA LEU A 172 -17.02 12.45 11.01
C LEU A 172 -18.39 11.86 11.33
N ILE A 173 -18.77 10.75 10.70
CA ILE A 173 -20.05 10.07 10.94
C ILE A 173 -20.13 9.55 12.37
N GLN A 174 -19.04 8.98 12.89
CA GLN A 174 -19.00 8.46 14.26
C GLN A 174 -19.06 9.55 15.32
N SER A 175 -18.53 10.75 15.01
CA SER A 175 -18.59 11.91 15.90
C SER A 175 -19.95 12.61 15.92
N GLN A 176 -20.85 12.26 14.99
CA GLN A 176 -22.18 12.84 14.91
C GLN A 176 -23.08 12.33 16.05
N ASP A 177 -23.81 13.26 16.67
CA ASP A 177 -24.91 12.91 17.56
C ASP A 177 -26.03 12.21 16.76
N THR A 178 -26.40 11.00 17.20
CA THR A 178 -27.45 10.18 16.56
C THR A 178 -28.87 10.67 16.90
N ASP A 179 -29.02 11.50 17.92
CA ASP A 179 -30.32 11.97 18.40
C ASP A 179 -30.82 13.19 17.62
N SER A 180 -30.00 13.75 16.73
CA SER A 180 -30.33 14.89 15.88
C SER A 180 -29.91 14.66 14.41
N PRO A 181 -30.65 15.22 13.44
CA PRO A 181 -30.24 15.17 12.04
C PRO A 181 -28.90 15.90 11.84
N PRO A 182 -28.06 15.45 10.90
CA PRO A 182 -26.77 16.08 10.63
C PRO A 182 -26.95 17.53 10.19
N THR A 183 -26.05 18.40 10.63
CA THR A 183 -26.03 19.82 10.24
C THR A 183 -25.77 19.96 8.73
N ILE A 184 -26.20 21.08 8.15
CA ILE A 184 -25.96 21.38 6.73
C ILE A 184 -24.45 21.41 6.43
N ASP A 185 -23.64 21.94 7.35
CA ASP A 185 -22.19 21.99 7.20
C ASP A 185 -21.57 20.59 7.15
N LEU A 186 -21.98 19.69 8.05
CA LEU A 186 -21.54 18.29 8.04
C LEU A 186 -21.97 17.58 6.75
N GLN A 187 -23.20 17.81 6.27
CA GLN A 187 -23.67 17.24 5.00
C GLN A 187 -22.82 17.71 3.80
N ASN A 188 -22.48 19.01 3.76
CA ASN A 188 -21.64 19.58 2.71
C ASN A 188 -20.22 19.01 2.76
N GLU A 189 -19.65 18.85 3.95
CA GLU A 189 -18.33 18.25 4.14
C GLU A 189 -18.31 16.79 3.69
N LEU A 190 -19.27 15.98 4.13
CA LEU A 190 -19.41 14.57 3.71
C LEU A 190 -19.58 14.47 2.18
N GLY A 191 -20.38 15.34 1.57
CA GLY A 191 -20.54 15.40 0.11
C GLY A 191 -19.25 15.79 -0.63
N GLY A 192 -18.42 16.65 -0.02
CA GLY A 192 -17.08 16.99 -0.51
C GLY A 192 -16.13 15.79 -0.47
N LEU A 193 -16.11 15.07 0.64
CA LEU A 193 -15.31 13.85 0.81
C LEU A 193 -15.74 12.75 -0.17
N ASP A 194 -17.05 12.54 -0.34
CA ASP A 194 -17.58 11.55 -1.29
C ASP A 194 -17.11 11.84 -2.72
N ARG A 195 -17.06 13.12 -3.11
CA ARG A 195 -16.52 13.53 -4.41
C ARG A 195 -15.03 13.25 -4.52
N GLN A 196 -14.23 13.62 -3.51
CA GLN A 196 -12.78 13.36 -3.50
C GLN A 196 -12.48 11.87 -3.56
N ILE A 197 -13.20 11.05 -2.79
CA ILE A 197 -13.10 9.58 -2.83
C ILE A 197 -13.37 9.08 -4.25
N LEU A 198 -14.42 9.57 -4.92
CA LEU A 198 -14.72 9.18 -6.31
C LEU A 198 -13.62 9.57 -7.30
N GLU A 199 -12.96 10.71 -7.12
CA GLU A 199 -11.81 11.10 -7.97
C GLU A 199 -10.66 10.10 -7.87
N THR A 200 -10.41 9.51 -6.68
CA THR A 200 -9.37 8.48 -6.52
C THR A 200 -9.62 7.20 -7.33
N TYR A 201 -10.84 7.00 -7.87
CA TYR A 201 -11.19 5.85 -8.72
C TYR A 201 -11.13 6.17 -10.22
N LYS A 202 -11.04 7.45 -10.65
CA LYS A 202 -11.18 7.81 -12.07
C LYS A 202 -10.01 7.37 -12.96
N GLY A 203 -8.87 6.98 -12.39
CA GLY A 203 -7.75 6.36 -13.11
C GLY A 203 -7.88 4.84 -13.33
N ASP A 204 -8.76 4.15 -12.59
CA ASP A 204 -8.89 2.68 -12.65
C ASP A 204 -9.75 2.20 -13.85
N LYS A 205 -10.27 3.14 -14.66
CA LYS A 205 -11.28 2.90 -15.71
C LYS A 205 -10.76 2.96 -17.15
N GLU A 206 -9.49 3.31 -17.38
CA GLU A 206 -8.93 3.43 -18.75
C GLU A 206 -8.09 2.23 -19.21
N GLY A 207 -8.22 1.07 -18.55
CA GLY A 207 -7.68 -0.20 -19.05
C GLY A 207 -8.76 -1.03 -19.71
N ASN A 208 -9.01 -0.79 -21.01
CA ASN A 208 -9.78 -1.69 -21.88
C ASN A 208 -8.93 -2.09 -23.08
#